data_AF-A0AAD8AVR4-F1
#
_entry.id   AF-A0AAD8AVR4-F1
#
_cell.length_a   1.000
_cell.length_b   1.000
_cell.length_c   1.000
_cell.angle_alpha   90.00
_cell.angle_beta   90.00
_cell.angle_gamma   90.00
#
_symmetry.space_group_name_H-M   'P 1'
#
loop_
_entity.id
_entity.type
_entity.pdbx_description
1 polymer ?
#
loop_
_entity_poly.entity_id
_entity_poly.type
_entity_poly.pdbx_seq_one_letter_code
_entity_poly.pdbx_strand_id
1 'polypeptide(L)'
;MKSFTKLFIVTAFMGLATCQSNDDCPATVPRDTYLKVFGGFCLQFLVSQKRTHTQARQDCQSRGGTLALVKTQEIQTFLYTALSNESMSPTLKYG
;
A
#
# COMPACT_ATOMS: atom_id res chain seq x y z
N MET A 1 -7.81 56.26 -11.39
CA MET A 1 -6.39 56.46 -11.05
C MET A 1 -5.69 55.12 -11.19
N LYS A 2 -4.61 55.07 -11.99
CA LYS A 2 -3.90 53.84 -12.37
C LYS A 2 -2.84 53.49 -11.32
N SER A 3 -2.69 52.17 -11.11
CA SER A 3 -1.46 51.45 -10.75
C SER A 3 -0.92 51.60 -9.34
N PHE A 4 -0.81 50.48 -8.60
CA PHE A 4 0.40 50.03 -7.88
C PHE A 4 0.18 48.53 -7.56
N THR A 5 0.84 47.54 -8.16
CA THR A 5 2.27 47.16 -8.07
C THR A 5 2.39 45.81 -7.35
N LYS A 6 3.20 44.90 -7.94
CA LYS A 6 3.70 43.57 -7.48
C LYS A 6 2.71 42.41 -7.68
N LEU A 7 2.81 41.57 -8.70
CA LEU A 7 3.91 40.63 -9.02
C LEU A 7 4.33 39.75 -7.83
N PHE A 8 3.43 38.88 -7.40
CA PHE A 8 3.74 37.60 -6.74
C PHE A 8 2.72 36.57 -7.23
N ILE A 9 2.82 36.17 -8.50
CA ILE A 9 2.25 34.90 -8.91
C ILE A 9 3.16 33.84 -8.30
N VAL A 10 2.94 33.54 -7.03
CA VAL A 10 3.44 32.31 -6.42
C VAL A 10 2.65 31.23 -7.14
N THR A 11 3.18 30.72 -8.25
CA THR A 11 2.72 29.46 -8.84
C THR A 11 3.00 28.40 -7.79
N ALA A 12 2.02 28.18 -6.93
CA ALA A 12 1.94 26.98 -6.14
C ALA A 12 1.82 25.85 -7.16
N PHE A 13 2.95 25.25 -7.53
CA PHE A 13 2.98 23.85 -7.87
C PHE A 13 2.49 23.13 -6.61
N MET A 14 1.17 23.04 -6.45
CA MET A 14 0.56 21.97 -5.68
C MET A 14 1.06 20.72 -6.37
N GLY A 15 2.14 20.15 -5.84
CA GLY A 15 2.58 18.82 -6.25
C GLY A 15 1.36 17.93 -6.22
N LEU A 16 1.14 17.19 -7.31
CA LEU A 16 0.10 16.18 -7.39
C LEU A 16 0.40 15.15 -6.30
N ALA A 17 -0.12 15.38 -5.11
CA ALA A 17 -0.25 14.35 -4.09
C ALA A 17 -1.32 13.41 -4.62
N THR A 18 -0.91 12.42 -5.41
CA THR A 18 -1.81 11.34 -5.82
C THR A 18 -2.20 10.62 -4.54
N CYS A 19 -3.46 10.73 -4.13
CA CYS A 19 -4.02 9.87 -3.10
C CYS A 19 -3.85 8.43 -3.59
N GLN A 20 -2.89 7.69 -3.04
CA GLN A 20 -2.74 6.27 -3.37
C GLN A 20 -3.96 5.56 -2.80
N SER A 21 -4.90 5.19 -3.66
CA SER A 21 -6.18 4.62 -3.28
C SER A 21 -6.20 3.12 -3.61
N ASN A 22 -7.02 2.35 -2.90
CA ASN A 22 -7.21 0.92 -3.20
C ASN A 22 -7.89 0.70 -4.57
N ASP A 23 -8.43 1.75 -5.19
CA ASP A 23 -9.06 1.69 -6.51
C ASP A 23 -8.02 1.60 -7.64
N ASP A 24 -6.78 2.00 -7.37
CA ASP A 24 -5.66 1.90 -8.31
C ASP A 24 -5.14 0.45 -8.47
N CYS A 25 -5.63 -0.49 -7.64
CA CYS A 25 -5.22 -1.88 -7.67
C CYS A 25 -5.99 -2.72 -8.72
N PRO A 26 -5.34 -3.74 -9.33
CA PRO A 26 -6.00 -4.66 -10.24
C PRO A 26 -7.21 -5.36 -9.58
N ALA A 27 -8.28 -5.54 -10.34
CA ALA A 27 -9.53 -6.16 -9.86
C ALA A 27 -9.37 -7.62 -9.35
N THR A 28 -8.26 -8.28 -9.69
CA THR A 28 -7.91 -9.63 -9.22
C THR A 28 -7.59 -9.67 -7.73
N VAL A 29 -7.25 -8.52 -7.11
CA VAL A 29 -6.91 -8.43 -5.69
C VAL A 29 -8.15 -8.02 -4.89
N PRO A 30 -8.47 -8.71 -3.77
CA PRO A 30 -9.58 -8.32 -2.90
C PRO A 30 -9.40 -6.90 -2.35
N ARG A 31 -10.46 -6.08 -2.41
CA ARG A 31 -10.49 -4.77 -1.75
C ARG A 31 -10.98 -4.91 -0.32
N ASP A 32 -10.13 -5.44 0.55
CA ASP A 32 -10.40 -5.61 1.98
C ASP A 32 -9.42 -4.80 2.84
N THR A 33 -9.57 -4.88 4.16
CA THR A 33 -8.73 -4.14 5.13
C THR A 33 -7.26 -4.57 5.09
N TYR A 34 -6.97 -5.73 4.49
CA TYR A 34 -5.64 -6.30 4.35
C TYR A 34 -4.94 -5.87 3.06
N LEU A 35 -5.62 -5.15 2.16
CA LEU A 35 -5.01 -4.50 1.00
C LEU A 35 -4.40 -3.16 1.42
N LYS A 36 -3.10 -2.99 1.19
CA LYS A 36 -2.42 -1.70 1.34
C LYS A 36 -1.70 -1.32 0.04
N VAL A 37 -1.66 -0.03 -0.26
CA VAL A 37 -0.93 0.51 -1.41
C VAL A 37 0.31 1.25 -0.92
N PHE A 38 1.47 0.95 -1.52
CA PHE A 38 2.72 1.62 -1.21
C PHE A 38 3.60 1.73 -2.45
N GLY A 39 3.99 2.95 -2.82
CA GLY A 39 4.96 3.16 -3.90
C GLY A 39 4.53 2.58 -5.26
N GLY A 40 3.22 2.55 -5.54
CA GLY A 40 2.65 1.98 -6.76
C GLY A 40 2.47 0.45 -6.72
N PHE A 41 2.78 -0.19 -5.59
CA PHE A 41 2.52 -1.61 -5.36
C PHE A 41 1.25 -1.82 -4.54
N CYS A 42 0.49 -2.84 -4.90
CA CYS A 42 -0.64 -3.36 -4.13
C CYS A 42 -0.18 -4.57 -3.31
N LEU A 43 -0.24 -4.46 -1.99
CA LEU A 43 0.27 -5.44 -1.04
C LEU A 43 -0.90 -6.04 -0.26
N GLN A 44 -1.15 -7.33 -0.46
CA GLN A 44 -2.19 -8.08 0.24
C GLN A 44 -1.59 -8.85 1.43
N PHE A 45 -2.04 -8.56 2.64
CA PHE A 45 -1.55 -9.20 3.86
C PHE A 45 -2.41 -10.43 4.23
N LEU A 46 -1.85 -11.63 4.09
CA LEU A 46 -2.54 -12.89 4.39
C LEU A 46 -2.07 -13.44 5.74
N VAL A 47 -2.52 -12.83 6.84
CA VAL A 47 -2.03 -13.14 8.21
C VAL A 47 -2.78 -14.25 8.93
N SER A 48 -3.95 -14.66 8.43
CA SER A 48 -4.80 -15.66 9.08
C SER A 48 -4.40 -17.12 8.83
N GLN A 49 -3.54 -17.38 7.84
CA GLN A 49 -3.19 -18.75 7.45
C GLN A 49 -1.67 -18.94 7.39
N LYS A 50 -1.19 -20.01 8.01
CA LYS A 50 0.19 -20.47 7.85
C LYS A 50 0.30 -21.29 6.57
N ARG A 51 1.29 -20.97 5.75
CA ARG A 51 1.58 -21.68 4.50
C ARG A 51 3.08 -21.89 4.37
N THR A 52 3.46 -22.96 3.69
CA THR A 52 4.87 -23.09 3.26
C THR A 52 5.19 -22.00 2.26
N HIS A 53 6.48 -21.67 2.12
CA HIS A 53 6.94 -20.67 1.16
C HIS A 53 6.45 -20.96 -0.27
N THR A 54 6.48 -22.24 -0.69
CA THR A 54 6.01 -22.66 -2.01
C THR A 54 4.50 -22.45 -2.19
N GLN A 55 3.69 -22.84 -1.20
CA GLN A 55 2.24 -22.64 -1.24
C GLN A 55 1.87 -21.15 -1.27
N ALA A 56 2.55 -20.33 -0.45
CA ALA A 56 2.34 -18.89 -0.46
C ALA A 56 2.69 -18.27 -1.81
N ARG A 57 3.81 -18.70 -2.42
CA ARG A 57 4.20 -18.27 -3.77
C ARG A 57 3.14 -18.60 -4.81
N GLN A 58 2.65 -19.84 -4.81
CA GLN A 58 1.64 -20.30 -5.76
C GLN A 58 0.31 -19.56 -5.59
N ASP A 59 -0.13 -19.30 -4.35
CA ASP A 59 -1.35 -18.52 -4.06
C ASP A 59 -1.21 -17.06 -4.50
N CYS A 60 -0.06 -16.42 -4.30
CA CYS A 60 0.14 -15.06 -4.82
C CYS A 60 0.15 -15.03 -6.36
N GLN A 61 0.76 -16.03 -7.00
CA GLN A 61 0.83 -16.14 -8.46
C GLN A 61 -0.56 -16.41 -9.08
N SER A 62 -1.39 -17.24 -8.46
CA SER A 62 -2.75 -17.51 -8.94
C SER A 62 -3.65 -16.26 -8.90
N ARG A 63 -3.32 -15.28 -8.05
CA ARG A 63 -3.98 -13.97 -7.96
C ARG A 63 -3.37 -12.89 -8.86
N GLY A 64 -2.45 -13.27 -9.75
CA GLY A 64 -1.79 -12.35 -10.69
C GLY A 64 -0.67 -11.51 -10.08
N GLY A 65 -0.13 -11.90 -8.92
CA GLY A 65 0.95 -11.21 -8.23
C GLY A 65 2.15 -12.10 -7.91
N THR A 66 2.99 -11.63 -6.98
CA THR A 66 4.11 -12.41 -6.43
C THR A 66 4.13 -12.29 -4.91
N LEU A 67 4.91 -13.16 -4.25
CA LEU A 67 5.31 -12.89 -2.87
C LEU A 67 5.95 -11.49 -2.78
N ALA A 68 5.68 -10.78 -1.69
CA ALA A 68 6.24 -9.45 -1.45
C ALA A 68 7.77 -9.52 -1.46
N LEU A 69 8.41 -8.61 -2.20
CA LEU A 69 9.86 -8.56 -2.35
C LEU A 69 10.40 -7.34 -1.61
N VAL A 70 11.26 -7.57 -0.63
CA VAL A 70 11.94 -6.51 0.12
C VAL A 70 13.20 -6.11 -0.65
N LYS A 71 13.08 -5.09 -1.50
CA LYS A 71 14.21 -4.59 -2.29
C LYS A 71 14.82 -3.30 -1.75
N THR A 72 14.12 -2.59 -0.88
CA THR A 72 14.55 -1.30 -0.33
C THR A 72 14.22 -1.19 1.15
N GLN A 73 14.84 -0.24 1.84
CA GLN A 73 14.58 0.01 3.26
C GLN A 73 13.17 0.54 3.49
N GLU A 74 12.62 1.32 2.55
CA GLU A 74 11.31 1.92 2.66
C GLU A 74 10.22 0.85 2.65
N ILE A 75 10.29 -0.11 1.72
CA ILE A 75 9.34 -1.24 1.70
C ILE A 75 9.52 -2.15 2.91
N GLN A 76 10.75 -2.37 3.39
CA GLN A 76 11.00 -3.12 4.63
C GLN A 76 10.30 -2.47 5.83
N THR A 77 10.51 -1.17 6.01
CA THR A 77 9.89 -0.39 7.10
C THR A 77 8.37 -0.41 6.97
N PHE A 78 7.84 -0.21 5.77
CA PHE A 78 6.40 -0.25 5.51
C PHE A 78 5.79 -1.60 5.89
N LEU A 79 6.37 -2.71 5.40
CA LEU A 79 5.91 -4.05 5.70
C LEU A 79 6.00 -4.37 7.19
N TYR A 80 7.09 -3.97 7.85
CA TYR A 80 7.27 -4.17 9.29
C TYR A 80 6.21 -3.43 10.10
N THR A 81 5.96 -2.15 9.79
CA THR A 81 4.94 -1.35 10.47
C THR A 81 3.53 -1.90 10.22
N ALA A 82 3.22 -2.27 8.97
CA ALA A 82 1.93 -2.88 8.63
C ALA A 82 1.73 -4.19 9.41
N LEU A 83 2.69 -5.10 9.40
CA LEU A 83 2.60 -6.37 10.12
C LEU A 83 2.51 -6.18 11.63
N SER A 84 3.23 -5.20 12.18
CA SER A 84 3.20 -4.90 13.62
C SER A 84 1.83 -4.35 14.05
N ASN A 85 1.25 -3.46 13.24
CA ASN A 85 -0.09 -2.91 13.50
C ASN A 85 -1.21 -3.95 13.28
N GLU A 86 -1.08 -4.81 12.26
CA GLU A 86 -2.03 -5.92 12.03
C GLU A 86 -1.87 -7.02 13.09
N SER A 87 -0.67 -7.24 13.64
CA SER A 87 -0.45 -8.12 14.80
C SER A 87 -1.01 -7.54 16.11
N MET A 88 -1.34 -6.24 16.11
CA MET A 88 -2.10 -5.55 17.14
C MET A 88 -3.59 -5.40 16.76
N SER A 89 -4.11 -6.19 15.80
CA SER A 89 -5.55 -6.36 15.58
C SER A 89 -6.02 -7.64 16.31
N PRO A 90 -6.72 -7.52 17.45
CA PRO A 90 -7.07 -8.64 18.34
C PRO A 90 -8.16 -9.59 17.80
N THR A 91 -8.48 -9.57 16.50
CA THR A 91 -9.67 -10.28 15.96
C THR A 91 -9.42 -11.71 15.50
N LEU A 92 -8.20 -12.26 15.56
CA LEU A 92 -7.92 -13.66 15.21
C LEU A 92 -7.59 -14.55 16.41
N LYS A 93 -8.20 -14.27 17.58
CA LYS A 93 -8.11 -15.13 18.77
C LYS A 93 -9.32 -16.04 19.00
N TYR A 94 -10.32 -16.03 18.12
CA TYR A 94 -11.47 -16.95 18.20
C TYR A 94 -11.75 -17.62 16.85
N GLY A 95 -11.24 -18.84 16.71
CA GLY A 95 -11.50 -19.79 15.64
C GLY A 95 -11.00 -21.15 16.09
#